data_AF-O25245-F1
#
_entry.id   AF-O25245-F1
#
_cell.length_a   1.000
_cell.length_b   1.000
_cell.length_c   1.000
_cell.angle_alpha   90.00
_cell.angle_beta   90.00
_cell.angle_gamma   90.00
#
_symmetry.space_group_name_H-M   'P 1'
#
loop_
_entity.id
_entity.type
_entity.pdbx_description
1 polymer ?
#
loop_
_entity_poly.entity_id
_entity_poly.type
_entity_poly.pdbx_seq_one_letter_code
_entity_poly.pdbx_strand_id
1 'polypeptide(L)' 'MSLIKVSGDKKAIEVSIPLTSILGKVRVKIRHAFSDYGISTATRKSLLV' A
#
# COMPACT_ATOMS: atom_id res chain seq x y z
N MET A 1 3.80 8.30 17.66
CA MET A 1 2.69 7.52 17.05
C MET A 1 3.26 6.23 16.49
N SER A 2 2.89 5.06 17.04
CA SER A 2 3.32 3.78 16.48
C SER A 2 2.58 3.50 15.16
N LEU A 3 3.29 3.05 14.13
CA LEU A 3 2.69 2.58 12.87
C LEU A 3 2.00 1.22 13.01
N ILE A 4 2.30 0.51 14.11
CA ILE A 4 1.78 -0.81 14.42
C ILE A 4 0.84 -0.67 15.61
N LYS A 5 -0.39 -1.17 15.47
CA LYS A 5 -1.38 -1.29 16.54
C LYS A 5 -1.69 -2.78 16.73
N VAL A 6 -1.66 -3.23 17.98
CA VAL A 6 -2.09 -4.59 18.34
C VAL A 6 -3.47 -4.48 18.96
N SER A 7 -4.49 -5.03 18.30
CA SER A 7 -5.85 -5.07 18.85
C SER A 7 -6.08 -6.44 19.48
N GLY A 8 -6.17 -6.46 20.82
CA GLY A 8 -6.51 -7.67 21.58
C GLY A 8 -7.89 -8.22 21.22
N ASP A 9 -8.87 -7.32 21.04
CA ASP A 9 -10.26 -7.68 20.71
C ASP A 9 -10.37 -8.36 19.34
N LYS A 10 -9.67 -7.83 18.33
CA LYS A 10 -9.70 -8.35 16.96
C LYS A 10 -8.72 -9.50 16.73
N LYS A 11 -7.87 -9.83 17.71
CA LYS A 11 -6.73 -10.75 17.54
C LYS A 11 -5.92 -10.43 16.28
N ALA A 12 -5.69 -9.15 16.01
CA ALA A 12 -5.09 -8.67 14.77
C ALA A 12 -3.96 -7.65 15.02
N ILE A 13 -2.95 -7.71 14.15
CA ILE A 13 -1.87 -6.71 14.09
C ILE A 13 -2.19 -5.77 12.93
N GLU A 14 -2.56 -4.54 13.25
CA GLU A 14 -2.87 -3.51 12.27
C GLU A 14 -1.60 -2.69 11.97
N VAL A 15 -1.20 -2.64 10.70
CA VAL A 15 -0.06 -1.85 10.23
C VAL A 15 -0.57 -0.75 9.32
N SER A 16 -0.39 0.50 9.74
CA SER A 16 -0.76 1.67 8.94
C SER A 16 0.33 1.99 7.91
N ILE A 17 -0.02 1.90 6.63
CA ILE A 17 0.91 2.04 5.51
C ILE A 17 0.50 3.23 4.61
N PRO A 18 1.37 4.22 4.36
CA PRO A 18 1.03 5.39 3.55
C PRO A 18 1.04 5.05 2.05
N LEU A 19 -0.15 4.80 1.48
CA LEU A 19 -0.31 4.44 0.05
C LEU A 19 -0.07 5.60 -0.93
N THR A 20 -0.17 6.85 -0.45
CA THR A 20 -0.07 8.07 -1.28
C THR A 20 1.30 8.74 -1.23
N SER A 21 2.27 8.14 -0.54
CA SER A 21 3.63 8.67 -0.40
C SER A 21 4.53 8.23 -1.55
N ILE A 22 5.05 9.21 -2.31
CA ILE A 22 5.93 8.98 -3.47
C ILE A 22 7.41 8.95 -3.06
N LEU A 23 7.77 9.35 -1.83
CA LEU A 23 9.17 9.47 -1.38
C LEU A 23 9.58 8.42 -0.32
N GLY A 24 8.66 7.56 0.15
CA GLY A 24 8.95 6.55 1.17
C GLY A 24 9.59 5.24 0.65
N LYS A 25 9.77 4.25 1.54
CA LYS A 25 10.16 2.87 1.16
C LYS A 25 9.00 2.04 0.61
N VAL A 26 7.76 2.50 0.83
CA VAL A 26 6.54 1.83 0.35
C VAL A 26 6.12 2.43 -0.99
N ARG A 27 5.74 1.56 -1.93
CA ARG A 27 5.21 1.92 -3.25
C ARG A 27 4.01 1.04 -3.57
N VAL A 28 3.03 1.60 -4.28
CA VAL A 28 1.89 0.86 -4.83
C VAL A 28 2.21 0.48 -6.28
N LYS A 29 1.96 -0.78 -6.63
CA LYS A 29 2.21 -1.33 -7.97
C LYS A 29 0.97 -2.05 -8.47
N ILE A 30 0.72 -1.95 -9.77
CA ILE A 30 -0.28 -2.76 -10.46
C ILE A 30 0.46 -3.91 -11.15
N ARG A 31 -0.05 -5.14 -10.97
CA ARG A 31 0.43 -6.31 -11.73
C ARG A 31 -0.32 -6.35 -13.05
N HIS A 32 0.42 -6.37 -14.16
CA HIS A 32 -0.16 -6.62 -15.47
C HIS A 32 -0.16 -8.13 -15.72
N ALA A 33 -1.22 -8.69 -16.31
CA ALA A 33 -1.39 -10.15 -16.45
C ALA A 33 -0.26 -10.85 -17.25
N PHE A 34 0.49 -10.09 -18.05
CA PHE A 34 1.59 -10.60 -18.89
C PHE A 34 2.99 -10.43 -18.29
N SER A 35 3.11 -9.75 -17.13
CA SER A 35 4.41 -9.41 -16.54
C SER A 35 4.57 -10.03 -15.17
N ASP A 36 5.70 -10.70 -14.92
CA ASP A 36 6.09 -11.19 -13.59
C ASP A 36 6.48 -10.06 -12.62
N TYR A 37 6.50 -8.81 -13.10
CA TYR A 37 6.81 -7.61 -12.32
C TYR A 37 5.62 -6.63 -12.25
N GLY A 38 5.55 -5.88 -11.15
CA GLY A 38 4.56 -4.81 -10.98
C GLY A 38 5.06 -3.46 -11.50
N ILE A 39 4.18 -2.72 -12.16
CA ILE A 39 4.41 -1.36 -12.68
C ILE A 39 4.01 -0.34 -11.60
N SER A 40 4.86 0.66 -11.35
CA SER A 40 4.60 1.73 -10.37
C SER A 40 3.41 2.58 -10.80
N THR A 41 2.43 2.78 -9.91
CA THR A 41 1.20 3.54 -10.19
C THR A 41 1.11 4.82 -9.38
N ALA A 42 0.64 5.89 -10.01
CA ALA A 42 0.36 7.17 -9.34
C ALA A 42 -0.94 7.08 -8.54
N THR A 43 -0.82 7.01 -7.21
CA THR A 43 -1.97 6.86 -6.30
C THR A 43 -2.75 8.14 -6.02
N ARG A 44 -2.24 9.31 -6.40
CA ARG A 44 -2.94 10.61 -6.25
C ARG A 44 -3.73 11.04 -7.49
N LYS A 45 -3.54 10.39 -8.65
CA LYS A 45 -4.10 10.85 -9.93
C LYS A 45 -4.94 9.82 -10.69
N SER A 46 -4.98 8.56 -10.27
CA SER A 46 -5.68 7.51 -11.02
C SER A 46 -6.91 7.00 -10.27
N LEU A 47 -8.00 7.74 -10.42
CA LEU A 47 -9.36 7.21 -10.43
C LEU A 47 -9.68 6.95 -11.92
N LEU A 48 -9.35 5.77 -12.43
CA LEU A 48 -9.86 5.27 -13.71
C LEU A 48 -9.84 3.74 -13.67
N VAL A 49 -10.99 3.17 -14.02
CA VAL A 49 -11.31 1.74 -14.18
C VAL A 49 -10.37 1.05 -15.17
#